data_AF-A0A6N4DGH0-F1
#
_entry.id   AF-A0A6N4DGH0-F1
#
_cell.length_a   1.000
_cell.length_b   1.000
_cell.length_c   1.000
_cell.angle_alpha   90.00
_cell.angle_beta   90.00
_cell.angle_gamma   90.00
#
_symmetry.space_group_name_H-M   'P 1'
#
loop_
_entity.id
_entity.type
_entity.pdbx_description
1 polymer ?
#
loop_
_entity_poly.entity_id
_entity_poly.type
_entity_poly.pdbx_seq_one_letter_code
_entity_poly.pdbx_strand_id
1 'polypeptide(L)'
;MLCFKGESVPYKMTDKQYEAVLALDSFKRYDHFLSRVADWQQLWGVKNHEGWLVPLAPEDFEYFPLWPHPEYAQKITDVNFPGHQVAEISLEELLEHWLPLFAQDQVKVAVFPNSDWTFR
;
A
#
# COMPACT_ATOMS: atom_id res chain seq x y z
N MET A 1 -4.51 -20.42 19.32
CA MET A 1 -3.75 -19.20 19.64
C MET A 1 -2.45 -19.25 18.84
N LEU A 2 -2.49 -18.76 17.61
CA LEU A 2 -1.30 -18.65 16.77
C LEU A 2 -0.76 -17.24 16.96
N CYS A 3 0.32 -17.14 17.74
CA CYS A 3 1.11 -15.93 17.86
C CYS A 3 1.91 -15.75 16.56
N PHE A 4 1.49 -14.85 15.66
CA PHE A 4 2.41 -14.30 14.67
C PHE A 4 3.21 -13.17 15.34
N LYS A 5 4.33 -13.54 15.96
CA LYS A 5 5.39 -12.60 16.34
C LYS A 5 6.47 -12.66 15.26
N GLY A 6 6.56 -11.61 14.46
CA GLY A 6 7.64 -11.41 13.50
C GLY A 6 7.30 -10.30 12.52
N GLU A 7 7.78 -9.10 12.81
CA GLU A 7 7.85 -7.94 11.91
C GLU A 7 8.85 -8.23 10.76
N SER A 8 8.61 -9.28 9.97
CA SER A 8 9.51 -9.63 8.88
C SER A 8 9.10 -8.88 7.62
N VAL A 9 9.85 -7.83 7.31
CA VAL A 9 9.86 -7.21 5.98
C VAL A 9 10.07 -8.33 4.94
N PRO A 10 9.26 -8.40 3.88
CA PRO A 10 9.22 -9.56 2.98
C PRO A 10 10.57 -9.82 2.32
N TYR A 11 11.31 -8.77 1.96
CA TYR A 11 12.67 -8.88 1.44
C TYR A 11 13.46 -7.61 1.73
N LYS A 12 14.79 -7.68 1.67
CA LYS A 12 15.61 -6.46 1.74
C LYS A 12 15.57 -5.77 0.37
N MET A 13 15.16 -4.51 0.34
CA MET A 13 15.21 -3.68 -0.85
C MET A 13 16.43 -2.77 -0.84
N THR A 14 17.10 -2.67 -1.98
CA THR A 14 18.18 -1.69 -2.18
C THR A 14 17.61 -0.41 -2.79
N ASP A 15 18.28 0.73 -2.58
CA ASP A 15 17.88 2.00 -3.21
C ASP A 15 17.81 1.87 -4.74
N LYS A 16 18.74 1.13 -5.36
CA LYS A 16 18.68 0.87 -6.82
C LYS A 16 17.41 0.14 -7.25
N GLN A 17 16.95 -0.84 -6.48
CA GLN A 17 15.70 -1.56 -6.77
C GLN A 17 14.49 -0.66 -6.54
N TYR A 18 14.49 0.11 -5.44
CA TYR A 18 13.45 1.08 -5.14
C TYR A 18 13.26 2.06 -6.29
N GLU A 19 14.33 2.74 -6.71
CA GLU A 19 14.29 3.71 -7.81
C GLU A 19 13.89 3.07 -9.15
N ALA A 20 14.43 1.88 -9.46
CA ALA A 20 14.14 1.19 -10.70
C ALA A 20 12.65 0.81 -10.83
N VAL A 21 12.01 0.40 -9.75
CA VAL A 21 10.58 0.05 -9.74
C VAL A 21 9.70 1.30 -9.81
N LEU A 22 10.06 2.38 -9.10
CA LEU A 22 9.29 3.63 -9.16
C LEU A 22 9.35 4.30 -10.55
N ALA A 23 10.45 4.11 -11.28
CA ALA A 23 10.61 4.59 -12.65
C ALA A 23 9.76 3.82 -13.68
N LEU A 24 9.15 2.68 -13.31
CA LEU A 24 8.24 1.94 -14.18
C LEU A 24 6.94 2.72 -14.41
N ASP A 25 6.29 2.47 -15.55
CA ASP A 25 4.93 2.94 -15.81
C ASP A 25 3.90 2.31 -14.84
N SER A 26 2.70 2.89 -14.76
CA SER A 26 1.67 2.48 -13.79
C SER A 26 1.26 1.01 -13.95
N PHE A 27 1.13 0.52 -15.18
CA PHE A 27 0.79 -0.87 -15.46
C PHE A 27 1.86 -1.84 -14.96
N LYS A 28 3.15 -1.56 -15.21
CA LYS A 28 4.23 -2.42 -14.71
C LYS A 28 4.38 -2.36 -13.18
N ARG A 29 4.09 -1.23 -12.54
CA ARG A 29 4.04 -1.17 -11.06
C ARG A 29 2.88 -1.99 -10.52
N TYR A 30 1.75 -2.00 -11.19
CA TYR A 30 0.62 -2.87 -10.85
C TYR A 30 1.00 -4.36 -10.95
N ASP A 31 1.62 -4.78 -12.05
CA ASP A 31 2.10 -6.16 -12.21
C ASP A 31 3.14 -6.53 -11.13
N HIS A 32 4.06 -5.61 -10.82
CA HIS A 32 5.02 -5.78 -9.74
C HIS A 32 4.31 -5.95 -8.39
N PHE A 33 3.31 -5.11 -8.09
CA PHE A 33 2.51 -5.22 -6.88
C PHE A 33 1.89 -6.61 -6.75
N LEU A 34 1.17 -7.07 -7.78
CA LEU A 34 0.51 -8.36 -7.76
C LEU A 34 1.52 -9.50 -7.56
N SER A 35 2.66 -9.47 -8.26
CA SER A 35 3.70 -10.48 -8.13
C SER A 35 4.28 -10.53 -6.71
N ARG A 36 4.58 -9.37 -6.10
CA ARG A 36 5.15 -9.34 -4.74
C ARG A 36 4.12 -9.78 -3.69
N VAL A 37 2.87 -9.31 -3.81
CA VAL A 37 1.80 -9.71 -2.88
C VAL A 37 1.48 -11.20 -3.01
N ALA A 38 1.52 -11.77 -4.21
CA ALA A 38 1.35 -13.21 -4.40
C ALA A 38 2.48 -14.04 -3.77
N ASP A 39 3.74 -13.59 -3.90
CA ASP A 39 4.90 -14.27 -3.33
C ASP A 39 4.89 -14.27 -1.79
N TRP A 40 4.55 -13.13 -1.18
CA TRP A 40 4.74 -12.88 0.25
C TRP A 40 3.46 -12.88 1.07
N GLN A 41 2.29 -12.78 0.43
CA GLN A 41 0.98 -12.66 1.07
C GLN A 41 0.88 -11.50 2.09
N GLN A 42 1.67 -10.46 1.88
CA GLN A 42 1.76 -9.27 2.71
C GLN A 42 1.65 -8.03 1.84
N LEU A 43 1.04 -6.99 2.40
CA LEU A 43 0.86 -5.68 1.80
C LEU A 43 0.85 -4.62 2.89
N TRP A 44 0.99 -3.35 2.49
CA TRP A 44 1.16 -2.24 3.43
C TRP A 44 0.20 -1.11 3.12
N GLY A 45 -0.46 -0.62 4.15
CA GLY A 45 -1.10 0.69 4.18
C GLY A 45 -0.34 1.63 5.12
N VAL A 46 -0.90 2.81 5.36
CA VAL A 46 -0.33 3.78 6.31
C VAL A 46 -1.42 4.37 7.20
N LYS A 47 -1.07 4.67 8.44
CA LYS A 47 -2.00 5.21 9.44
C LYS A 47 -1.31 6.17 10.39
N ASN A 48 -2.08 7.07 11.00
CA ASN A 48 -1.63 7.93 12.08
C ASN A 48 -2.47 7.64 13.35
N HIS A 49 -2.51 8.59 14.28
CA HIS A 49 -3.28 8.47 15.53
C HIS A 49 -4.80 8.61 15.34
N GLU A 50 -5.24 9.21 14.22
CA GLU A 50 -6.65 9.37 13.86
C GLU A 50 -7.20 8.15 13.11
N GLY A 51 -6.32 7.41 12.43
CA GLY A 51 -6.70 6.17 11.74
C GLY A 51 -5.90 5.94 10.47
N TRP A 52 -6.44 5.10 9.60
CA TRP A 52 -5.85 4.81 8.30
C TRP A 52 -5.96 5.99 7.35
N LEU A 53 -4.96 6.13 6.47
CA LEU A 53 -4.99 7.13 5.42
C LEU A 53 -6.03 6.74 4.36
N VAL A 54 -7.10 7.51 4.27
CA VAL A 54 -8.14 7.40 3.24
C VAL A 54 -8.35 8.78 2.63
N PRO A 55 -7.62 9.16 1.57
CA PRO A 55 -7.77 10.48 0.96
C PRO A 55 -9.02 10.56 0.10
N LEU A 56 -9.53 11.78 -0.05
CA LEU A 56 -10.58 12.14 -1.01
C LEU A 56 -9.92 12.60 -2.32
N ALA A 57 -10.21 11.90 -3.42
CA ALA A 57 -9.75 12.28 -4.75
C ALA A 57 -10.48 13.52 -5.27
N PRO A 58 -9.90 14.29 -6.21
CA PRO A 58 -10.55 15.44 -6.84
C PRO A 58 -11.90 15.11 -7.50
N GLU A 59 -12.10 13.86 -7.92
CA GLU A 59 -13.34 13.36 -8.51
C GLU A 59 -14.38 12.86 -7.48
N ASP A 60 -14.33 13.36 -6.23
CA ASP A 60 -15.25 13.05 -5.13
C ASP A 60 -15.40 11.55 -4.82
N PHE A 61 -14.28 10.81 -4.82
CA PHE A 61 -14.25 9.43 -4.32
C PHE A 61 -13.13 9.22 -3.31
N GLU A 62 -13.39 8.41 -2.29
CA GLU A 62 -12.40 7.98 -1.32
C GLU A 62 -11.61 6.79 -1.83
N TYR A 63 -10.36 6.69 -1.40
CA TYR A 63 -9.53 5.54 -1.75
C TYR A 63 -8.54 5.16 -0.66
N PHE A 64 -8.18 3.89 -0.65
CA PHE A 64 -7.19 3.33 0.25
C PHE A 64 -5.93 2.94 -0.54
N PRO A 65 -4.77 3.57 -0.27
CA PRO A 65 -3.54 3.25 -0.97
C PRO A 65 -2.87 2.01 -0.38
N LEU A 66 -2.41 1.10 -1.26
CA LEU A 66 -1.72 -0.13 -0.88
C LEU A 66 -0.38 -0.27 -1.62
N TRP A 67 0.63 -0.76 -0.90
CA TRP A 67 1.97 -1.01 -1.44
C TRP A 67 2.43 -2.44 -1.20
N PRO A 68 3.36 -2.95 -2.03
CA PRO A 68 3.88 -4.32 -1.92
C PRO A 68 5.14 -4.42 -1.04
N HIS A 69 5.57 -3.31 -0.42
CA HIS A 69 6.73 -3.26 0.47
C HIS A 69 6.63 -2.05 1.40
N PRO A 70 7.07 -2.15 2.67
CA PRO A 70 6.93 -1.07 3.64
C PRO A 70 7.76 0.17 3.28
N GLU A 71 8.94 -0.01 2.69
CA GLU A 71 9.74 1.14 2.25
C GLU A 71 9.06 1.98 1.16
N TYR A 72 8.30 1.36 0.24
CA TYR A 72 7.51 2.12 -0.73
C TYR A 72 6.43 2.91 -0.01
N ALA A 73 5.66 2.25 0.85
CA ALA A 73 4.59 2.89 1.62
C ALA A 73 5.11 4.08 2.42
N GLN A 74 6.18 3.90 3.20
CA GLN A 74 6.70 4.95 4.08
C GLN A 74 7.31 6.11 3.28
N LYS A 75 8.28 5.84 2.39
CA LYS A 75 8.99 6.90 1.66
C LYS A 75 8.06 7.73 0.77
N ILE A 76 7.09 7.09 0.10
CA ILE A 76 6.11 7.81 -0.74
C ILE A 76 5.15 8.64 0.13
N THR A 77 4.70 8.08 1.25
CA THR A 77 3.76 8.76 2.15
C THR A 77 4.42 9.95 2.84
N ASP A 78 5.70 9.87 3.22
CA ASP A 78 6.42 10.97 3.87
C ASP A 78 6.44 12.26 3.02
N VAL A 79 6.35 12.14 1.69
CA VAL A 79 6.33 13.28 0.76
C VAL A 79 4.99 14.03 0.80
N ASN A 80 3.87 13.32 0.94
CA ASN A 80 2.53 13.88 0.74
C ASN A 80 1.68 13.94 2.03
N PHE A 81 1.90 13.01 2.96
CA PHE A 81 1.13 12.84 4.20
C PHE A 81 2.06 12.59 5.39
N PRO A 82 2.97 13.54 5.72
CA PRO A 82 3.91 13.36 6.81
C PRO A 82 3.22 13.06 8.14
N GLY A 83 3.84 12.20 8.95
CA GLY A 83 3.29 11.77 10.25
C GLY A 83 2.44 10.50 10.20
N HIS A 84 2.16 9.96 9.02
CA HIS A 84 1.63 8.60 8.88
C HIS A 84 2.78 7.59 8.98
N GLN A 85 2.47 6.42 9.54
CA GLN A 85 3.40 5.32 9.71
C GLN A 85 2.86 4.10 8.98
N VAL A 86 3.78 3.38 8.35
CA VAL A 86 3.47 2.14 7.66
C VAL A 86 2.92 1.08 8.60
N ALA A 87 1.92 0.34 8.13
CA ALA A 87 1.33 -0.79 8.83
C ALA A 87 1.09 -1.94 7.85
N GLU A 88 1.53 -3.13 8.25
CA GLU A 88 1.29 -4.37 7.51
C GLU A 88 -0.19 -4.77 7.57
N ILE A 89 -0.67 -5.33 6.46
CA ILE A 89 -1.97 -5.97 6.30
C ILE A 89 -1.67 -7.32 5.63
N SER A 90 -2.27 -8.40 6.11
CA SER A 90 -2.11 -9.70 5.43
C SER A 90 -3.01 -9.76 4.19
N LEU A 91 -2.63 -10.57 3.19
CA LEU A 91 -3.48 -10.79 2.03
C LEU A 91 -4.84 -11.41 2.43
N GLU A 92 -4.86 -12.29 3.42
CA GLU A 92 -6.09 -12.85 3.99
C GLU A 92 -6.99 -11.75 4.56
N GLU A 93 -6.44 -10.87 5.41
CA GLU A 93 -7.20 -9.75 5.98
C GLU A 93 -7.74 -8.82 4.90
N LEU A 94 -6.92 -8.53 3.88
CA LEU A 94 -7.34 -7.71 2.74
C LEU A 94 -8.57 -8.35 2.05
N LEU A 95 -8.49 -9.63 1.71
CA LEU A 95 -9.51 -10.33 0.93
C LEU A 95 -10.80 -10.56 1.74
N GLU A 96 -10.69 -10.95 3.00
CA GLU A 96 -11.82 -11.38 3.82
C GLU A 96 -12.50 -10.24 4.57
N HIS A 97 -11.80 -9.13 4.82
CA HIS A 97 -12.32 -8.02 5.63
C HIS A 97 -12.32 -6.69 4.90
N TRP A 98 -11.17 -6.26 4.39
CA TRP A 98 -11.02 -4.91 3.85
C TRP A 98 -11.70 -4.72 2.51
N LEU A 99 -11.53 -5.63 1.54
CA LEU A 99 -12.19 -5.50 0.23
C LEU A 99 -13.73 -5.50 0.35
N PRO A 100 -14.37 -6.38 1.14
CA PRO A 100 -15.79 -6.28 1.41
C PRO A 100 -16.21 -4.94 2.03
N LEU A 101 -15.46 -4.45 3.03
CA LEU A 101 -15.73 -3.16 3.68
C LEU A 101 -15.61 -1.99 2.69
N PHE A 102 -14.53 -1.95 1.91
CA PHE A 102 -14.31 -0.95 0.87
C PHE A 102 -15.42 -0.95 -0.17
N ALA A 103 -15.88 -2.13 -0.59
CA ALA A 103 -16.99 -2.25 -1.53
C ALA A 103 -18.31 -1.72 -0.95
N GLN A 104 -18.58 -1.97 0.34
CA GLN A 104 -19.74 -1.45 1.06
C GLN A 104 -19.70 0.08 1.17
N ASP A 105 -18.53 0.63 1.50
CA ASP A 105 -18.33 2.06 1.77
C ASP A 105 -17.97 2.86 0.50
N GLN A 106 -17.94 2.22 -0.67
CA GLN A 106 -17.57 2.81 -1.97
C GLN A 106 -16.14 3.38 -2.01
N VAL A 107 -15.26 2.88 -1.15
CA VAL A 107 -13.83 3.22 -1.12
C VAL A 107 -13.11 2.43 -2.22
N LYS A 108 -12.35 3.13 -3.08
CA LYS A 108 -11.54 2.47 -4.11
C LYS A 108 -10.19 2.04 -3.55
N VAL A 109 -9.53 1.10 -4.21
CA VAL A 109 -8.15 0.73 -3.87
C VAL A 109 -7.19 1.39 -4.85
N ALA A 110 -6.25 2.20 -4.35
CA ALA A 110 -5.14 2.69 -5.16
C ALA A 110 -3.97 1.71 -5.05
N VAL A 111 -3.73 0.95 -6.12
CA VAL A 111 -2.68 -0.06 -6.16
C VAL A 111 -1.34 0.58 -6.54
N PHE A 112 -0.39 0.55 -5.60
CA PHE A 112 0.96 1.07 -5.74
C PHE A 112 1.05 2.49 -6.35
N PRO A 113 0.41 3.50 -5.70
CA PRO A 113 0.56 4.89 -6.11
C PRO A 113 2.01 5.35 -5.92
N ASN A 114 2.47 6.24 -6.80
CA ASN A 114 3.79 6.87 -6.71
C ASN A 114 3.72 8.20 -5.94
N SER A 115 4.87 8.84 -5.74
CA SER A 115 4.98 10.12 -5.03
C SER A 115 4.31 11.30 -5.72
N ASP A 116 4.00 11.20 -7.02
CA ASP A 116 3.27 12.24 -7.74
C ASP A 116 1.81 12.33 -7.27
N TRP A 117 1.31 11.29 -6.61
CA TRP A 117 -0.03 11.22 -6.03
C TRP A 117 -1.15 11.58 -7.00
N THR A 118 -0.96 11.23 -8.29
CA THR A 118 -1.95 11.43 -9.35
C THR A 118 -2.48 10.09 -9.84
N PHE A 119 -3.77 10.04 -10.17
CA PHE A 119 -4.37 8.91 -10.87
C PHE A 119 -4.05 9.03 -12.36
N ARG A 120 -3.13 8.18 -12.85
CA ARG A 120 -2.75 8.11 -14.28
C ARG A 120 -2.73 6.67 -14.77
#